data_AF-A0AAJ6AF33-F1
#
_entry.id   AF-A0AAJ6AF33-F1
#
_cell.length_a   1.000
_cell.length_b   1.000
_cell.length_c   1.000
_cell.angle_alpha   90.00
_cell.angle_beta   90.00
_cell.angle_gamma   90.00
#
_symmetry.space_group_name_H-M   'P 1'
#
loop_
_entity.id
_entity.type
_entity.pdbx_description
1 polymer ?
#
loop_
_entity_poly.entity_id
_entity_poly.type
_entity_poly.pdbx_seq_one_letter_code
_entity_poly.pdbx_strand_id
1 'polypeptide(L)'
;MRRRILGMSQTTLAEGLNVTFQQVQKYEKGKNRVGASRLQSVADCLDVPVSFFFEGVSELSESAGEEIFTSGSDLAGFLASGEGIELNRAFAKIKDARTRLKVLSLVKSLVGPYS
;
A
#
# COMPACT_ATOMS: atom_id res chain seq x y z
N MET A 1 5.13 -11.74 -7.81
CA MET A 1 6.28 -10.96 -8.35
C MET A 1 6.98 -10.09 -7.30
N ARG A 2 6.30 -9.37 -6.39
CA ARG A 2 6.91 -8.62 -5.26
C ARG A 2 7.82 -9.46 -4.34
N ARG A 3 7.40 -10.67 -3.99
CA ARG A 3 8.20 -11.68 -3.25
C ARG A 3 9.63 -11.85 -3.79
N ARG A 4 9.82 -11.85 -5.11
CA ARG A 4 11.14 -12.00 -5.74
C ARG A 4 12.04 -10.78 -5.51
N ILE A 5 11.45 -9.58 -5.49
CA ILE A 5 12.15 -8.32 -5.19
C ILE A 5 12.64 -8.32 -3.74
N LEU A 6 11.88 -8.94 -2.84
CA LEU A 6 12.24 -9.12 -1.42
C LEU A 6 13.19 -10.31 -1.18
N GLY A 7 13.64 -11.02 -2.23
CA GLY A 7 14.45 -12.23 -2.07
C GLY A 7 13.74 -13.39 -1.36
N MET A 8 12.43 -13.30 -1.15
CA MET A 8 11.65 -14.27 -0.39
C MET A 8 11.33 -15.51 -1.25
N SER A 9 11.41 -16.71 -0.67
CA SER A 9 11.04 -17.95 -1.38
C SER A 9 9.51 -18.19 -1.33
N GLN A 10 8.95 -18.98 -2.26
CA GLN A 10 7.53 -19.34 -2.19
C GLN A 10 7.21 -20.13 -0.90
N THR A 11 8.15 -20.93 -0.43
CA THR A 11 8.03 -21.69 0.82
C THR A 11 7.95 -20.77 2.03
N THR A 12 8.80 -19.74 2.09
CA THR A 12 8.79 -18.71 3.14
C THR A 12 7.45 -17.96 3.19
N LEU A 13 6.90 -17.61 2.02
CA LEU A 13 5.57 -17.00 1.96
C LEU A 13 4.46 -17.98 2.38
N ALA A 14 4.59 -19.26 2.04
CA ALA A 14 3.61 -20.28 2.40
C ALA A 14 3.58 -20.51 3.92
N GLU A 15 4.75 -20.54 4.57
CA GLU A 15 4.91 -20.60 6.02
C GLU A 15 4.25 -19.40 6.71
N GLY A 16 4.54 -18.18 6.25
CA GLY A 16 3.93 -16.96 6.80
C GLY A 16 2.40 -16.89 6.64
N LEU A 17 1.84 -17.63 5.68
CA LEU A 17 0.41 -17.69 5.40
C LEU A 17 -0.28 -18.93 5.95
N ASN A 18 0.48 -19.85 6.56
CA ASN A 18 0.04 -21.17 6.99
C ASN A 18 -0.72 -21.93 5.87
N VAL A 19 -0.13 -21.97 4.67
CA VAL A 19 -0.64 -22.70 3.51
C VAL A 19 0.46 -23.53 2.87
N THR A 20 0.12 -24.41 1.93
CA THR A 20 1.12 -25.19 1.20
C THR A 20 1.83 -24.35 0.13
N PHE A 21 3.07 -24.72 -0.19
CA PHE A 21 3.82 -24.17 -1.33
C PHE A 21 3.02 -24.21 -2.64
N GLN A 22 2.32 -25.32 -2.89
CA GLN A 22 1.47 -25.46 -4.07
C GLN A 22 0.31 -24.46 -4.08
N GLN A 23 -0.24 -24.10 -2.93
CA GLN A 23 -1.29 -23.10 -2.83
C GLN A 23 -0.76 -21.70 -3.18
N VAL A 24 0.43 -21.33 -2.71
CA VAL A 24 1.10 -20.09 -3.12
C VAL A 24 1.35 -20.06 -4.62
N GLN A 25 1.77 -21.19 -5.22
CA GLN A 25 1.90 -21.29 -6.67
C GLN A 25 0.57 -21.07 -7.41
N LYS A 26 -0.54 -21.57 -6.88
CA LYS A 26 -1.87 -21.36 -7.48
C LYS A 26 -2.30 -19.89 -7.38
N TYR A 27 -1.96 -19.19 -6.30
CA TYR A 27 -2.18 -17.75 -6.16
C TYR A 27 -1.34 -16.96 -7.14
N GLU A 28 -0.03 -17.22 -7.23
CA GLU A 28 0.87 -16.51 -8.16
C GLU A 28 0.51 -16.76 -9.64
N LYS A 29 -0.13 -17.89 -9.97
CA LYS A 29 -0.60 -18.22 -11.32
C LYS A 29 -2.05 -17.79 -11.59
N GLY A 30 -2.73 -17.17 -10.63
CA GLY A 30 -4.13 -16.76 -10.76
C GLY A 30 -5.14 -17.92 -10.89
N LYS A 31 -4.73 -19.17 -10.60
CA LYS A 31 -5.61 -20.36 -10.71
C LYS A 31 -6.63 -20.43 -9.56
N ASN A 32 -6.28 -19.87 -8.40
CA ASN A 32 -7.16 -19.80 -7.25
C ASN A 32 -7.49 -18.33 -6.95
N ARG A 33 -8.77 -18.02 -6.79
CA ARG A 33 -9.22 -16.74 -6.22
C ARG A 33 -8.74 -16.62 -4.78
N VAL A 34 -8.29 -15.44 -4.40
CA VAL A 34 -7.85 -15.09 -3.04
C VAL A 34 -8.94 -14.22 -2.43
N GLY A 35 -9.56 -14.66 -1.34
CA GLY A 35 -10.52 -13.83 -0.61
C GLY A 35 -9.85 -12.67 0.12
N ALA A 36 -10.61 -11.60 0.42
CA ALA A 36 -10.08 -10.36 0.99
C ALA A 36 -9.25 -10.56 2.27
N SER A 37 -9.72 -11.38 3.21
CA SER A 37 -8.99 -11.70 4.44
C SER A 37 -7.63 -12.36 4.15
N ARG A 38 -7.56 -13.25 3.14
CA ARG A 38 -6.31 -13.88 2.75
C ARG A 38 -5.39 -12.91 2.02
N LEU A 39 -5.94 -12.02 1.21
CA LEU A 39 -5.19 -10.98 0.52
C LEU A 39 -4.52 -10.02 1.52
N GLN A 40 -5.22 -9.66 2.61
CA GLN A 40 -4.64 -8.90 3.72
C GLN A 40 -3.44 -9.63 4.33
N SER A 41 -3.55 -10.93 4.66
CA SER A 41 -2.43 -11.70 5.20
C SER A 41 -1.23 -11.77 4.26
N VAL A 42 -1.48 -11.80 2.93
CA VAL A 42 -0.40 -11.75 1.92
C VAL A 42 0.26 -10.37 1.89
N ALA A 43 -0.51 -9.30 2.06
CA ALA A 43 0.00 -7.93 2.14
C ALA A 43 0.92 -7.76 3.36
N ASP A 44 0.46 -8.22 4.54
CA ASP A 44 1.22 -8.18 5.79
C ASP A 44 2.53 -8.97 5.68
N CYS A 45 2.49 -10.17 5.07
CA CYS A 45 3.69 -11.00 4.89
C CYS A 45 4.70 -10.39 3.90
N LEU A 46 4.22 -9.62 2.92
CA LEU A 46 5.08 -8.94 1.94
C LEU A 46 5.45 -7.50 2.34
N ASP A 47 5.05 -7.06 3.54
CA ASP A 47 5.26 -5.71 4.07
C ASP A 47 4.84 -4.61 3.06
N VAL A 48 3.63 -4.77 2.52
CA VAL A 48 3.01 -3.81 1.60
C VAL A 48 1.57 -3.53 2.03
N PRO A 49 1.02 -2.35 1.73
CA PRO A 49 -0.41 -2.13 1.90
C PRO A 49 -1.20 -3.04 0.97
N VAL A 50 -2.38 -3.51 1.40
CA VAL A 50 -3.24 -4.39 0.59
C VAL A 50 -3.65 -3.76 -0.76
N SER A 51 -3.68 -2.43 -0.83
CA SER A 51 -3.90 -1.65 -2.06
C SER A 51 -2.87 -1.92 -3.15
N PHE A 52 -1.66 -2.37 -2.80
CA PHE A 52 -0.60 -2.75 -3.75
C PHE A 52 -1.06 -3.82 -4.76
N PHE A 53 -1.98 -4.72 -4.37
CA PHE A 53 -2.50 -5.76 -5.26
C PHE A 53 -3.57 -5.27 -6.25
N PHE A 54 -4.07 -4.04 -6.07
CA PHE A 54 -5.09 -3.43 -6.91
C PHE A 54 -4.53 -2.29 -7.78
N GLU A 55 -3.25 -1.96 -7.61
CA GLU A 55 -2.53 -0.99 -8.44
C GLU A 55 -2.48 -1.52 -9.89
N GLY A 56 -3.14 -0.81 -10.81
CA GLY A 56 -3.32 -1.21 -12.21
C GLY A 56 -4.62 -1.96 -12.55
N VAL A 57 -5.48 -2.26 -11.57
CA VAL A 57 -6.84 -2.82 -11.81
C VAL A 57 -7.87 -1.71 -12.08
N SER A 58 -7.53 -0.46 -11.74
CA SER A 58 -8.40 0.72 -11.89
C SER A 58 -8.73 1.08 -13.34
N GLU A 59 -8.05 0.51 -14.34
CA GLU A 59 -8.39 0.72 -15.77
C GLU A 59 -9.55 -0.17 -16.25
N LEU A 60 -10.04 -1.13 -15.43
CA LEU A 60 -11.03 -2.12 -15.86
C LEU A 60 -12.41 -2.01 -15.18
N SER A 61 -12.64 -0.99 -14.35
CA SER A 61 -13.91 -0.84 -13.61
C SER A 61 -14.41 0.59 -13.65
N GLU A 62 -14.74 1.09 -14.84
CA GLU A 62 -15.77 2.11 -14.95
C GLU A 62 -17.14 1.48 -14.68
N SER A 63 -17.91 2.12 -13.80
CA SER A 63 -19.31 1.83 -13.47
C SER A 63 -19.58 0.91 -12.27
N ALA A 64 -19.54 1.47 -11.07
CA ALA A 64 -20.67 1.52 -10.13
C ALA A 64 -20.20 2.19 -8.82
N GLY A 65 -20.95 3.20 -8.37
CA GLY A 65 -20.54 4.16 -7.37
C GLY A 65 -20.30 3.60 -5.96
N GLU A 66 -19.31 4.19 -5.30
CA GLU A 66 -19.43 4.83 -3.97
C GLU A 66 -18.14 5.63 -3.76
N GLU A 67 -18.29 6.88 -3.33
CA GLU A 67 -17.19 7.77 -2.98
C GLU A 67 -16.38 7.19 -1.80
N ILE A 68 -15.10 7.59 -1.68
CA ILE A 68 -14.05 7.11 -0.77
C ILE A 68 -13.13 6.02 -1.35
N PHE A 69 -12.39 6.34 -2.43
CA PHE A 69 -10.98 5.90 -2.59
C PHE A 69 -10.19 6.66 -3.67
N THR A 70 -10.21 7.99 -3.67
CA THR A 70 -9.25 8.79 -4.45
C THR A 70 -8.00 9.04 -3.61
N SER A 71 -6.95 8.22 -3.69
CA SER A 71 -5.66 8.57 -3.06
C SER A 71 -4.42 7.83 -3.55
N GLY A 72 -4.50 6.70 -4.26
CA GLY A 72 -3.27 6.03 -4.75
C GLY A 72 -2.53 6.85 -5.82
N SER A 73 -3.29 7.26 -6.84
CA SER A 73 -2.81 8.07 -7.97
C SER A 73 -2.36 9.46 -7.53
N ASP A 74 -3.19 10.16 -6.73
CA ASP A 74 -2.92 11.54 -6.33
C ASP A 74 -1.75 11.64 -5.34
N LEU A 75 -1.60 10.66 -4.44
CA LEU A 75 -0.44 10.60 -3.55
C LEU A 75 0.85 10.29 -4.32
N ALA A 76 0.80 9.35 -5.27
CA ALA A 76 1.97 9.04 -6.10
C ALA A 76 2.39 10.25 -6.94
N GLY A 77 1.42 10.96 -7.54
CA GLY A 77 1.64 12.22 -8.26
C GLY A 77 2.21 13.31 -7.35
N PHE A 78 1.67 13.48 -6.15
CA PHE A 78 2.18 14.45 -5.17
C PHE A 78 3.59 14.12 -4.71
N LEU A 79 3.89 12.86 -4.36
CA LEU A 79 5.24 12.44 -3.93
C LEU A 79 6.29 12.61 -5.03
N ALA A 80 5.88 12.51 -6.30
CA ALA A 80 6.74 12.77 -7.46
C ALA A 80 6.85 14.27 -7.80
N SER A 81 5.96 15.11 -7.29
CA SER A 81 6.00 16.56 -7.51
C SER A 81 7.19 17.20 -6.78
N GLY A 82 7.66 18.35 -7.29
CA GLY A 82 8.73 19.11 -6.63
C GLY A 82 8.39 19.50 -5.19
N GLU A 83 7.13 19.88 -4.95
CA GLU A 83 6.62 20.24 -3.62
C GLU A 83 6.63 19.03 -2.66
N GLY A 84 6.17 17.87 -3.11
CA GLY A 84 6.17 16.65 -2.29
C GLY A 84 7.58 16.17 -1.93
N ILE A 85 8.53 16.27 -2.86
CA ILE A 85 9.94 15.94 -2.61
C ILE A 85 10.56 16.90 -1.58
N GLU A 86 10.31 18.20 -1.71
CA GLU A 86 10.85 19.21 -0.80
C GLU A 86 10.27 19.06 0.61
N LEU A 87 8.95 18.87 0.71
CA LEU A 87 8.26 18.62 1.98
C LEU A 87 8.82 17.39 2.69
N ASN A 88 8.97 16.27 1.97
CA ASN A 88 9.49 15.03 2.54
C ASN A 88 10.93 15.20 3.03
N ARG A 89 11.80 15.84 2.21
CA ARG A 89 13.19 16.12 2.57
C ARG A 89 13.29 17.03 3.80
N ALA A 90 12.48 18.07 3.88
CA ALA A 90 12.46 18.98 5.03
C ALA A 90 11.97 18.26 6.29
N PHE A 91 10.89 17.49 6.17
CA PHE A 91 10.31 16.73 7.29
C PHE A 91 11.27 15.67 7.84
N ALA A 92 12.00 14.97 6.96
CA ALA A 92 12.99 13.96 7.35
C ALA A 92 14.15 14.53 8.21
N LYS A 93 14.50 15.81 8.02
CA LYS A 93 15.56 16.48 8.80
C LYS A 93 15.16 16.79 10.25
N ILE A 94 13.87 16.82 10.55
CA ILE A 94 13.38 17.05 11.93
C ILE A 94 13.73 15.81 12.74
N LYS A 95 14.67 15.87 13.71
CA LYS A 95 15.07 14.69 14.50
C LYS A 95 14.09 14.34 15.61
N ASP A 96 13.46 15.36 16.20
CA ASP A 96 12.53 15.19 17.32
C ASP A 96 11.15 14.71 16.85
N ALA A 97 10.71 13.57 17.39
CA ALA A 97 9.43 12.97 17.07
C ALA A 97 8.24 13.84 17.49
N ARG A 98 8.35 14.57 18.61
CA ARG A 98 7.24 15.45 19.07
C ARG A 98 7.05 16.61 18.12
N THR A 99 8.14 17.17 17.60
CA THR A 99 8.10 18.24 16.59
C THR A 99 7.48 17.74 15.28
N ARG A 100 7.84 16.54 14.80
CA ARG A 100 7.18 15.92 13.63
C ARG A 100 5.67 15.78 13.82
N LEU A 101 5.21 15.34 15.00
CA LEU A 101 3.78 15.18 15.31
C LEU A 101 3.04 16.52 15.33
N LYS A 102 3.66 17.58 15.86
CA LYS A 102 3.07 18.94 15.84
C LYS A 102 2.90 19.45 14.41
N VAL A 103 3.91 19.26 13.55
CA VAL A 103 3.82 19.62 12.13
C VAL A 103 2.70 18.85 11.43
N LEU A 104 2.59 17.53 11.67
CA LEU A 104 1.48 16.74 11.13
C LEU A 104 0.11 17.22 11.63
N SER A 105 0.00 17.56 12.91
CA SER A 105 -1.24 18.11 13.47
C SER A 105 -1.62 19.45 12.82
N LEU A 106 -0.64 20.30 12.55
CA LEU A 106 -0.86 21.57 11.86
C LEU A 106 -1.35 21.33 10.43
N VAL A 107 -0.66 20.50 9.66
CA VAL A 107 -1.06 20.15 8.28
C VAL A 107 -2.49 19.58 8.26
N LYS A 108 -2.82 18.69 9.20
CA LYS A 108 -4.19 18.15 9.33
C LYS A 108 -5.22 19.22 9.64
N SER A 109 -4.88 20.22 10.45
CA SER A 109 -5.81 21.31 10.77
C SER A 109 -6.07 22.26 9.60
N LEU A 110 -5.15 22.34 8.64
CA LEU A 110 -5.27 23.20 7.45
C LEU A 110 -6.14 22.60 6.35
N VAL A 111 -6.34 21.28 6.34
CA VAL A 111 -7.15 20.56 5.34
C VAL A 111 -8.66 20.67 5.62
N GLY A 112 -9.05 21.22 6.78
CA GLY A 112 -10.46 21.31 7.20
C GLY A 112 -11.02 19.95 7.67
N PRO A 113 -12.17 19.94 8.39
CA PRO A 113 -12.80 18.69 8.82
C PRO A 113 -13.26 17.91 7.60
N TYR A 114 -12.74 16.68 7.44
CA TYR A 114 -13.12 15.64 6.48
C TYR A 114 -14.41 15.97 5.71
N SER A 115 -14.26 16.49 4.48
CA SER A 115 -15.32 16.48 3.47
C SER A 115 -15.16 15.23 2.61
#